data_AF-A0A419EJW8-F1
#
_entry.id   AF-A0A419EJW8-F1
#
_cell.length_a   1.000
_cell.length_b   1.000
_cell.length_c   1.000
_cell.angle_alpha   90.00
_cell.angle_beta   90.00
_cell.angle_gamma   90.00
#
_symmetry.space_group_name_H-M   'P 1'
#
loop_
_entity.id
_entity.type
_entity.pdbx_description
1 polymer ?
#
loop_
_entity_poly.entity_id
_entity_poly.type
_entity_poly.pdbx_seq_one_letter_code
_entity_poly.pdbx_strand_id
1 'polypeptide(L)'
;MNFIKLGLRNIVGITFPGAILVVIMLYVFVSICYLQSIPMDFINTLTSQQFILSVILFIISYIFGSVLRLESADKLDKKSSRFLKKKYLKDPPDGFTNEKDFEKIKDELLKGNFNIDIPVAFDKWIWIIEKFPYPIWESRKIRIYHPKEVSNFYKSYEECMGIGTKVQTTGRGGKEFFNYCKMVIANSSKECGDSLKEEIFFAEAMTRFFSGTYMAINISLYITAVLAIVLSLFITLSFFGTVQTIKKYNIYNLAFCISIIILFGIIKLCIVKKFRTLRLKEVDTVYDAFYLVHRHADYCPKCSEDFSSNDSEFIERAKLLKEAFNKSQKESNGYDPIKLDTLLNLMKEKSGIHNFLSSIYFAGYEGDHPYFLQNEKIAVGIAVLPEDLDKSYLSKYHEHQQEIIIGLNGTIVLDIKDGESILKKNIAEGDIFVIEKKQCHRISSLQNKNAAFLFIKTNPAIEPRSNKCEFPKE
;
A
#
# COMPACT_ATOMS: atom_id res chain seq x y z
N MET A 1 -12.72 -21.11 10.56
CA MET A 1 -11.75 -20.03 10.86
C MET A 1 -12.17 -19.29 12.13
N ASN A 2 -11.25 -18.94 13.02
CA ASN A 2 -11.58 -18.17 14.23
C ASN A 2 -11.36 -16.68 13.92
N PHE A 3 -12.33 -16.02 13.30
CA PHE A 3 -12.31 -14.57 12.96
C PHE A 3 -11.87 -13.69 14.13
N ILE A 4 -12.25 -14.11 15.33
CA ILE A 4 -11.83 -13.50 16.59
C ILE A 4 -10.31 -13.47 16.68
N LYS A 5 -9.61 -14.54 16.29
CA LYS A 5 -8.14 -14.63 16.37
C LYS A 5 -7.43 -13.65 15.44
N LEU A 6 -7.90 -13.45 14.20
CA LEU A 6 -7.31 -12.49 13.25
C LEU A 6 -7.73 -11.05 13.57
N GLY A 7 -9.01 -10.82 13.85
CA GLY A 7 -9.52 -9.51 14.24
C GLY A 7 -8.89 -9.01 15.54
N LEU A 8 -8.87 -9.85 16.59
CA LEU A 8 -8.21 -9.56 17.86
C LEU A 8 -6.71 -9.31 17.67
N ARG A 9 -6.05 -10.05 16.77
CA ARG A 9 -4.63 -9.84 16.51
C ARG A 9 -4.34 -8.52 15.79
N ASN A 10 -5.19 -8.10 14.86
CA ASN A 10 -5.06 -6.78 14.25
C ASN A 10 -5.38 -5.67 15.26
N ILE A 11 -6.44 -5.84 16.07
CA ILE A 11 -6.80 -4.89 17.12
C ILE A 11 -5.65 -4.77 18.14
N VAL A 12 -5.18 -5.88 18.71
CA VAL A 12 -4.06 -5.89 19.66
C VAL A 12 -2.79 -5.35 19.00
N GLY A 13 -2.51 -5.76 17.76
CA GLY A 13 -1.34 -5.32 17.01
C GLY A 13 -1.34 -3.82 16.67
N ILE A 14 -2.50 -3.17 16.68
CA ILE A 14 -2.65 -1.72 16.53
C ILE A 14 -2.64 -1.05 17.91
N THR A 15 -3.54 -1.47 18.81
CA THR A 15 -3.76 -0.83 20.10
C THR A 15 -2.56 -0.92 21.03
N PHE A 16 -1.82 -2.03 21.04
CA PHE A 16 -0.72 -2.22 22.00
C PHE A 16 0.41 -1.19 21.87
N PRO A 17 0.97 -0.91 20.66
CA PRO A 17 1.90 0.21 20.49
C PRO A 17 1.38 1.55 21.00
N GLY A 18 0.12 1.89 20.72
CA GLY A 18 -0.46 3.14 21.19
C GLY A 18 -0.70 3.17 22.70
N ALA A 19 -1.08 2.03 23.30
CA ALA A 19 -1.28 1.91 24.73
C ALA A 19 0.01 2.18 25.51
N ILE A 20 1.18 1.72 25.01
CA ILE A 20 2.48 2.05 25.62
C ILE A 20 2.66 3.58 25.70
N LEU A 21 2.33 4.30 24.63
CA LEU A 21 2.49 5.75 24.60
C LEU A 21 1.48 6.43 25.53
N VAL A 22 0.21 6.02 25.49
CA VAL A 22 -0.86 6.57 26.32
C VAL A 22 -0.56 6.39 27.81
N VAL A 23 -0.12 5.20 28.24
CA VAL A 23 0.25 4.94 29.64
C VAL A 23 1.38 5.86 30.09
N ILE A 24 2.39 6.08 29.24
CA ILE A 24 3.52 6.98 29.57
C ILE A 24 3.06 8.44 29.62
N MET A 25 2.21 8.87 28.69
CA MET A 25 1.64 10.22 28.71
C MET A 25 0.80 10.47 29.96
N LEU A 26 -0.03 9.50 30.37
CA LEU A 26 -0.79 9.57 31.61
C LEU A 26 0.13 9.62 32.83
N TYR A 27 1.16 8.78 32.89
CA TYR A 27 2.15 8.80 33.97
C TYR A 27 2.83 10.16 34.09
N VAL A 28 3.25 10.74 32.96
CA VAL A 28 3.90 12.05 32.91
C VAL A 28 2.94 13.16 33.34
N PHE A 29 1.71 13.13 32.85
CA PHE A 29 0.67 14.09 33.23
C PHE A 29 0.38 14.06 34.73
N VAL A 30 0.20 12.87 35.31
CA VAL A 30 -0.03 12.68 36.76
C VAL A 30 1.18 13.17 37.57
N SER A 31 2.40 12.88 37.09
CA SER A 31 3.63 13.33 37.74
C SER A 31 3.74 14.86 37.75
N ILE A 32 3.37 15.53 36.65
CA ILE A 32 3.36 17.00 36.55
C ILE A 32 2.29 17.60 37.47
N CYS A 33 1.09 17.04 37.50
CA CYS A 33 0.01 17.52 38.39
C CYS A 33 0.45 17.47 39.86
N TYR A 34 1.12 16.38 40.25
CA TYR A 34 1.68 16.25 41.59
C TYR A 34 2.78 17.29 41.87
N LEU A 35 3.68 17.54 40.91
CA LEU A 35 4.72 18.56 41.05
C LEU A 35 4.16 19.97 41.24
N GLN A 36 2.99 20.25 40.65
CA GLN A 36 2.29 21.54 40.76
C GLN A 36 1.34 21.62 41.95
N SER A 37 1.28 20.59 42.81
CA SER A 37 0.34 20.48 43.92
C SER A 37 -1.12 20.68 43.50
N ILE A 38 -1.47 20.30 42.26
CA ILE A 38 -2.85 20.39 41.77
C ILE A 38 -3.68 19.35 42.52
N PRO A 39 -4.84 19.72 43.10
CA PRO A 39 -5.73 18.78 43.78
C PRO A 39 -6.12 17.62 42.86
N MET A 40 -5.91 16.39 43.33
CA MET A 40 -6.17 15.17 42.56
C MET A 40 -7.62 14.69 42.67
N ASP A 41 -8.55 15.54 43.13
CA ASP A 41 -9.97 15.21 43.24
C ASP A 41 -10.61 14.88 41.88
N PHE A 42 -10.05 15.43 40.80
CA PHE A 42 -10.44 15.05 39.44
C PHE A 42 -10.08 13.59 39.12
N ILE A 43 -9.03 13.02 39.71
CA ILE A 43 -8.68 11.59 39.55
C ILE A 43 -9.74 10.72 40.20
N ASN A 44 -10.21 11.09 41.39
CA ASN A 44 -11.31 10.37 42.05
C ASN A 44 -12.60 10.42 41.21
N THR A 45 -12.84 11.54 40.54
CA THR A 45 -13.97 11.68 39.62
C THR A 45 -13.79 10.79 38.38
N LEU A 46 -12.60 10.76 37.78
CA LEU A 46 -12.26 9.87 36.66
C LEU A 46 -12.34 8.39 37.01
N THR A 47 -11.94 8.00 38.23
CA THR A 47 -12.03 6.61 38.70
C THR A 47 -13.44 6.19 39.03
N SER A 48 -14.39 7.11 39.23
CA SER A 48 -15.81 6.77 39.31
C SER A 48 -16.42 6.41 37.94
N GLN A 49 -15.77 6.83 36.84
CA GLN A 49 -16.17 6.53 35.45
C GLN A 49 -15.17 5.60 34.74
N GLN A 50 -14.63 4.61 35.45
CA GLN A 50 -13.61 3.68 34.94
C GLN A 50 -13.95 3.08 33.57
N PHE A 51 -15.19 2.63 33.35
CA PHE A 51 -15.59 2.04 32.08
C PHE A 51 -15.44 3.01 30.90
N ILE A 52 -15.98 4.23 31.04
CA ILE A 52 -15.92 5.26 30.00
C ILE A 52 -14.46 5.64 29.74
N LEU A 53 -13.66 5.81 30.80
CA LEU A 53 -12.24 6.11 30.69
C LEU A 53 -11.49 5.01 29.94
N SER A 54 -11.73 3.73 30.25
CA SER A 54 -11.11 2.61 29.54
C SER A 54 -11.46 2.59 28.05
N VAL A 55 -12.72 2.88 27.69
CA VAL A 55 -13.14 2.98 26.28
C VAL A 55 -12.41 4.13 25.58
N ILE A 56 -12.34 5.31 26.20
CA ILE A 56 -11.63 6.47 25.64
C ILE A 56 -10.14 6.15 25.46
N LEU A 57 -9.48 5.60 26.48
CA LEU A 57 -8.07 5.23 26.41
C LEU A 57 -7.80 4.16 25.36
N PHE A 58 -8.72 3.20 25.18
CA PHE A 58 -8.63 2.21 24.11
C PHE A 58 -8.70 2.86 22.72
N ILE A 59 -9.65 3.77 22.50
CA ILE A 59 -9.80 4.49 21.22
C ILE A 59 -8.56 5.34 20.93
N ILE A 60 -8.08 6.11 21.91
CA ILE A 60 -6.86 6.92 21.79
C ILE A 60 -5.64 6.03 21.48
N SER A 61 -5.53 4.89 22.17
CA SER A 61 -4.46 3.90 21.93
C SER A 61 -4.54 3.33 20.51
N TYR A 62 -5.74 3.04 20.01
CA TYR A 62 -5.92 2.56 18.64
C TYR A 62 -5.51 3.62 17.60
N ILE A 63 -5.88 4.88 17.82
CA ILE A 63 -5.51 6.00 16.94
C ILE A 63 -4.00 6.20 16.91
N PHE A 64 -3.35 6.34 18.08
CA PHE A 64 -1.89 6.47 18.14
C PHE A 64 -1.18 5.26 17.54
N GLY A 65 -1.66 4.05 17.85
CA GLY A 65 -1.14 2.81 17.31
C GLY A 65 -1.18 2.76 15.78
N SER A 66 -2.29 3.22 15.19
CA SER A 66 -2.45 3.31 13.73
C SER A 66 -1.44 4.28 13.13
N VAL A 67 -1.28 5.47 13.73
CA VAL A 67 -0.32 6.49 13.26
C VAL A 67 1.12 6.01 13.36
N LEU A 68 1.51 5.40 14.49
CA LEU A 68 2.88 4.93 14.73
C LEU A 68 3.31 3.81 13.77
N ARG A 69 2.35 3.13 13.14
CA ARG A 69 2.59 2.09 12.13
C ARG A 69 2.77 2.64 10.72
N LEU A 70 2.30 3.86 10.45
CA LEU A 70 2.49 4.52 9.16
C LEU A 70 3.99 4.83 9.01
N GLU A 71 4.63 4.21 8.00
CA GLU A 71 6.02 4.48 7.59
C GLU A 71 7.15 4.04 8.56
N SER A 72 6.84 3.36 9.66
CA SER A 72 7.87 3.00 10.66
C SER A 72 8.71 1.77 10.28
N ALA A 73 8.19 0.87 9.44
CA ALA A 73 8.87 -0.38 9.07
C ALA A 73 10.18 -0.13 8.31
N ASP A 74 10.16 0.68 7.25
CA ASP A 74 11.35 0.95 6.43
C ASP A 74 12.44 1.71 7.23
N LYS A 75 12.03 2.64 8.11
CA LYS A 75 12.94 3.37 8.99
C LYS A 75 13.62 2.44 10.01
N LEU A 76 12.85 1.52 10.59
CA LEU A 76 13.36 0.54 11.55
C LEU A 76 14.25 -0.50 10.86
N ASP A 77 13.89 -0.94 9.67
CA ASP A 77 14.70 -1.85 8.84
C ASP A 77 16.08 -1.24 8.55
N LYS A 78 16.12 0.01 8.07
CA LYS A 78 17.38 0.74 7.85
C LYS A 78 18.23 0.85 9.12
N LYS A 79 17.59 0.99 10.30
CA LYS A 79 18.30 1.05 11.58
C LYS A 79 18.82 -0.32 12.01
N SER A 80 18.04 -1.37 11.80
CA SER A 80 18.44 -2.76 12.03
C SER A 80 19.62 -3.14 11.13
N SER A 81 19.56 -2.81 9.84
CA SER A 81 20.65 -2.96 8.87
C SER A 81 21.94 -2.28 9.35
N ARG A 82 21.90 -1.00 9.74
CA ARG A 82 23.09 -0.29 10.26
C ARG A 82 23.67 -0.94 11.51
N PHE A 83 22.82 -1.40 12.42
CA PHE A 83 23.25 -2.09 13.65
C PHE A 83 23.96 -3.41 13.31
N LEU A 84 23.36 -4.23 12.44
CA LEU A 84 23.91 -5.51 12.01
C LEU A 84 25.19 -5.33 11.19
N LYS A 85 25.27 -4.32 10.31
CA LYS A 85 26.47 -3.96 9.57
C LYS A 85 27.63 -3.63 10.51
N LYS A 86 27.40 -2.80 11.53
CA LYS A 86 28.42 -2.49 12.53
C LYS A 86 28.91 -3.74 13.26
N LYS A 87 28.01 -4.68 13.58
CA LYS A 87 28.39 -5.95 14.20
C LYS A 87 29.19 -6.83 13.25
N TYR A 88 28.76 -6.93 12.00
CA TYR A 88 29.42 -7.72 10.95
C TYR A 88 30.85 -7.23 10.68
N LEU A 89 31.07 -5.92 10.60
CA LEU A 89 32.41 -5.36 10.38
C LEU A 89 33.33 -5.46 11.61
N LYS A 90 32.76 -5.58 12.82
CA LYS A 90 33.55 -5.78 14.05
C LYS A 90 34.06 -7.22 14.17
N ASP A 91 33.30 -8.16 13.64
CA ASP A 91 33.55 -9.60 13.73
C ASP A 91 33.21 -10.26 12.38
N PRO A 92 34.06 -10.02 11.35
CA PRO A 92 33.79 -10.47 10.00
C PRO A 92 33.90 -12.00 9.91
N PRO A 93 32.98 -12.69 9.23
CA PRO A 93 33.08 -14.13 9.02
C PRO A 93 34.21 -14.47 8.05
N ASP A 94 34.67 -15.72 8.10
CA ASP A 94 35.64 -16.27 7.15
C ASP A 94 35.16 -16.07 5.69
N GLY A 95 36.08 -15.64 4.83
CA GLY A 95 35.78 -15.31 3.42
C GLY A 95 35.30 -13.88 3.19
N PHE A 96 35.18 -13.04 4.23
CA PHE A 96 35.05 -11.59 4.05
C PHE A 96 36.41 -10.97 3.69
N THR A 97 36.53 -10.39 2.50
CA THR A 97 37.75 -9.70 2.05
C THR A 97 37.72 -8.23 2.44
N ASN A 98 36.87 -7.45 1.78
CA ASN A 98 36.58 -6.06 2.08
C ASN A 98 35.21 -5.66 1.49
N GLU A 99 34.68 -4.53 1.95
CA GLU A 99 33.37 -4.06 1.53
C GLU A 99 33.32 -3.63 0.05
N LYS A 100 34.43 -3.13 -0.51
CA LYS A 100 34.47 -2.67 -1.91
C LYS A 100 34.32 -3.83 -2.90
N ASP A 101 34.92 -4.98 -2.60
CA ASP A 101 34.79 -6.16 -3.44
C ASP A 101 33.38 -6.72 -3.42
N PHE A 102 32.73 -6.71 -2.25
CA PHE A 102 31.33 -7.11 -2.14
C PHE A 102 30.39 -6.12 -2.84
N GLU A 103 30.63 -4.81 -2.77
CA GLU A 103 29.87 -3.85 -3.58
C GLU A 103 30.05 -4.09 -5.09
N LYS A 104 31.25 -4.47 -5.57
CA LYS A 104 31.44 -4.86 -6.98
C LYS A 104 30.63 -6.11 -7.36
N ILE A 105 30.65 -7.15 -6.52
CA ILE A 105 29.85 -8.37 -6.72
C ILE A 105 28.37 -8.03 -6.79
N LYS A 106 27.89 -7.21 -5.86
CA LYS A 106 26.52 -6.71 -5.82
C LYS A 106 26.15 -5.94 -7.09
N ASP A 107 27.02 -5.06 -7.58
CA ASP A 107 26.78 -4.29 -8.81
C ASP A 107 26.70 -5.20 -10.05
N GLU A 108 27.52 -6.24 -10.12
CA GLU A 108 27.43 -7.25 -11.19
C GLU A 108 26.13 -8.06 -11.10
N LEU A 109 25.70 -8.45 -9.89
CA LEU A 109 24.43 -9.14 -9.69
C LEU A 109 23.23 -8.26 -10.04
N LEU A 110 23.29 -6.96 -9.73
CA LEU A 110 22.26 -6.00 -10.15
C LEU A 110 22.16 -5.87 -11.67
N LYS A 111 23.25 -6.10 -12.41
CA LYS A 111 23.22 -6.16 -13.88
C LYS A 111 22.68 -7.49 -14.41
N GLY A 112 22.29 -8.42 -13.54
CA GLY A 112 21.83 -9.76 -13.90
C GLY A 112 22.95 -10.78 -14.13
N ASN A 113 24.21 -10.44 -13.80
CA ASN A 113 25.33 -11.35 -13.96
C ASN A 113 25.50 -12.25 -12.72
N PHE A 114 24.85 -13.42 -12.74
CA PHE A 114 24.92 -14.42 -11.67
C PHE A 114 25.97 -15.52 -11.92
N ASN A 115 26.77 -15.43 -12.99
CA ASN A 115 27.79 -16.42 -13.34
C ASN A 115 29.16 -16.13 -12.70
N ILE A 116 29.21 -15.21 -11.74
CA ILE A 116 30.42 -14.86 -11.00
C ILE A 116 30.58 -15.78 -9.78
N ASP A 117 31.83 -15.97 -9.35
CA ASP A 117 32.11 -16.68 -8.10
C ASP A 117 31.75 -15.79 -6.90
N ILE A 118 30.98 -16.34 -5.95
CA ILE A 118 30.35 -15.56 -4.88
C ILE A 118 30.72 -16.21 -3.53
N PRO A 119 31.54 -15.53 -2.71
CA PRO A 119 31.94 -16.04 -1.41
C PRO A 119 30.73 -16.26 -0.50
N VAL A 120 30.76 -17.30 0.34
CA VAL A 120 29.67 -17.60 1.31
C VAL A 120 29.41 -16.41 2.26
N ALA A 121 30.45 -15.66 2.62
CA ALA A 121 30.34 -14.44 3.42
C ALA A 121 29.49 -13.34 2.74
N PHE A 122 29.42 -13.31 1.41
CA PHE A 122 28.64 -12.34 0.66
C PHE A 122 27.15 -12.45 0.97
N ASP A 123 26.60 -13.65 1.09
CA ASP A 123 25.17 -13.89 1.33
C ASP A 123 24.70 -13.27 2.65
N LYS A 124 25.48 -13.45 3.72
CA LYS A 124 25.20 -12.81 5.00
C LYS A 124 25.35 -11.28 4.93
N TRP A 125 26.32 -10.79 4.16
CA TRP A 125 26.53 -9.35 4.00
C TRP A 125 25.40 -8.68 3.19
N ILE A 126 24.98 -9.27 2.07
CA ILE A 126 23.95 -8.68 1.20
C ILE A 126 22.60 -8.61 1.92
N TRP A 127 22.23 -9.68 2.64
CA TRP A 127 21.07 -9.66 3.54
C TRP A 127 21.14 -8.47 4.51
N ILE A 128 22.30 -8.15 5.09
CA ILE A 128 22.40 -7.06 6.07
C ILE A 128 22.24 -5.68 5.42
N ILE A 129 22.84 -5.46 4.25
CA ILE A 129 23.05 -4.10 3.70
C ILE A 129 22.04 -3.71 2.63
N GLU A 130 21.38 -4.67 1.98
CA GLU A 130 20.51 -4.41 0.84
C GLU A 130 19.26 -3.60 1.24
N LYS A 131 18.69 -2.82 0.33
CA LYS A 131 17.44 -2.12 0.63
C LYS A 131 16.26 -3.05 0.42
N PHE A 132 15.24 -2.95 1.26
CA PHE A 132 13.96 -3.62 1.04
C PHE A 132 13.42 -3.30 -0.38
N PRO A 133 12.92 -4.30 -1.15
CA PRO A 133 12.61 -5.68 -0.76
C PRO A 133 13.71 -6.73 -1.10
N TYR A 134 14.98 -6.34 -1.03
CA TYR A 134 16.14 -7.25 -1.11
C TYR A 134 16.31 -7.99 -2.45
N PRO A 135 16.31 -7.28 -3.60
CA PRO A 135 16.28 -7.91 -4.92
C PRO A 135 17.36 -8.97 -5.15
N ILE A 136 18.62 -8.67 -4.81
CA ILE A 136 19.75 -9.57 -5.04
C ILE A 136 19.67 -10.76 -4.11
N TRP A 137 19.41 -10.53 -2.81
CA TRP A 137 19.23 -11.62 -1.86
C TRP A 137 18.13 -12.58 -2.32
N GLU A 138 16.97 -12.05 -2.71
CA GLU A 138 15.82 -12.86 -3.13
C GLU A 138 16.10 -13.63 -4.42
N SER A 139 16.63 -12.97 -5.45
CA SER A 139 17.00 -13.66 -6.70
C SER A 139 18.05 -14.73 -6.48
N ARG A 140 19.04 -14.49 -5.61
CA ARG A 140 20.04 -15.51 -5.24
C ARG A 140 19.39 -16.67 -4.48
N LYS A 141 18.59 -16.38 -3.46
CA LYS A 141 17.91 -17.38 -2.64
C LYS A 141 17.05 -18.29 -3.52
N ILE A 142 16.26 -17.73 -4.44
CA ILE A 142 15.45 -18.47 -5.41
C ILE A 142 16.31 -19.42 -6.24
N ARG A 143 17.47 -18.96 -6.75
CA ARG A 143 18.36 -19.78 -7.58
C ARG A 143 19.08 -20.89 -6.81
N ILE A 144 19.40 -20.66 -5.53
CA ILE A 144 20.21 -21.59 -4.71
C ILE A 144 19.33 -22.60 -3.98
N TYR A 145 18.21 -22.15 -3.40
CA TYR A 145 17.44 -22.94 -2.44
C TYR A 145 16.10 -23.45 -2.97
N HIS A 146 15.60 -22.95 -4.11
CA HIS A 146 14.32 -23.38 -4.68
C HIS A 146 14.52 -24.29 -5.90
N PRO A 147 13.51 -25.11 -6.24
CA PRO A 147 13.50 -25.88 -7.47
C PRO A 147 13.65 -24.97 -8.72
N LYS A 148 14.26 -25.50 -9.79
CA LYS A 148 14.52 -24.76 -11.03
C LYS A 148 13.26 -24.12 -11.64
N GLU A 149 12.10 -24.73 -11.46
CA GLU A 149 10.79 -24.19 -11.87
C GLU A 149 10.49 -22.81 -11.25
N VAL A 150 10.80 -22.62 -9.96
CA VAL A 150 10.58 -21.34 -9.25
C VAL A 150 11.50 -20.26 -9.82
N SER A 151 12.77 -20.61 -10.05
CA SER A 151 13.75 -19.71 -10.68
C SER A 151 13.33 -19.30 -12.09
N ASN A 152 12.83 -20.25 -12.89
CA ASN A 152 12.33 -19.97 -14.23
C ASN A 152 11.11 -19.06 -14.23
N PHE A 153 10.18 -19.23 -13.28
CA PHE A 153 9.04 -18.34 -13.09
C PHE A 153 9.50 -16.90 -12.82
N TYR A 154 10.39 -16.72 -11.85
CA TYR A 154 10.87 -15.39 -11.45
C TYR A 154 11.77 -14.72 -12.48
N LYS A 155 12.34 -15.46 -13.43
CA LYS A 155 13.12 -14.89 -14.54
C LYS A 155 12.34 -13.83 -15.33
N SER A 156 11.03 -14.01 -15.48
CA SER A 156 10.14 -13.03 -16.15
C SER A 156 9.86 -11.76 -15.32
N TYR A 157 10.19 -11.78 -14.03
CA TYR A 157 9.94 -10.71 -13.07
C TYR A 157 11.24 -10.06 -12.55
N GLU A 158 12.41 -10.45 -13.04
CA GLU A 158 13.71 -9.94 -12.55
C GLU A 158 13.78 -8.41 -12.60
N GLU A 159 13.34 -7.81 -13.71
CA GLU A 159 13.27 -6.35 -13.86
C GLU A 159 12.34 -5.70 -12.84
N CYS A 160 11.17 -6.29 -12.60
CA CYS A 160 10.20 -5.82 -11.60
C CYS A 160 10.73 -5.92 -10.18
N MET A 161 11.51 -6.97 -9.88
CA MET A 161 12.19 -7.12 -8.59
C MET A 161 13.29 -6.07 -8.42
N GLY A 162 13.88 -5.57 -9.51
CA GLY A 162 14.94 -4.57 -9.52
C GLY A 162 16.30 -5.08 -10.00
N ILE A 163 16.33 -6.23 -10.68
CA ILE A 163 17.51 -6.81 -11.33
C ILE A 163 17.51 -6.46 -12.82
N GLY A 164 18.66 -6.12 -13.39
CA GLY A 164 18.83 -5.85 -14.83
C GLY A 164 18.43 -4.44 -15.30
N THR A 165 17.92 -3.58 -14.42
CA THR A 165 17.48 -2.23 -14.80
C THR A 165 18.60 -1.19 -14.72
N LYS A 166 18.76 -0.37 -15.77
CA LYS A 166 19.66 0.81 -15.76
C LYS A 166 19.15 1.94 -14.85
N VAL A 167 17.88 1.89 -14.43
CA VAL A 167 17.20 2.93 -13.64
C VAL A 167 17.32 2.63 -12.14
N GLN A 168 18.53 2.78 -11.62
CA GLN A 168 18.87 2.48 -10.21
C GLN A 168 18.47 3.57 -9.19
N THR A 169 17.80 4.64 -9.58
CA THR A 169 17.83 5.88 -8.77
C THR A 169 16.79 5.97 -7.64
N THR A 170 15.73 5.15 -7.64
CA THR A 170 14.69 5.21 -6.60
C THR A 170 14.20 3.78 -6.38
N GLY A 171 14.03 3.20 -5.19
CA GLY A 171 13.59 1.80 -5.08
C GLY A 171 12.10 1.55 -4.75
N ARG A 172 11.03 1.98 -5.44
CA ARG A 172 10.84 2.50 -6.80
C ARG A 172 10.20 1.42 -7.71
N GLY A 173 10.95 0.38 -8.06
CA GLY A 173 10.40 -0.74 -8.84
C GLY A 173 10.05 -1.92 -7.94
N GLY A 174 11.01 -2.35 -7.12
CA GLY A 174 10.86 -3.55 -6.31
C GLY A 174 9.76 -3.46 -5.24
N LYS A 175 9.56 -2.31 -4.59
CA LYS A 175 8.54 -2.18 -3.52
C LYS A 175 7.12 -2.24 -4.08
N GLU A 176 6.94 -1.68 -5.27
CA GLU A 176 5.72 -1.67 -6.05
C GLU A 176 5.41 -3.09 -6.52
N PHE A 177 6.40 -3.80 -7.04
CA PHE A 177 6.26 -5.23 -7.37
C PHE A 177 5.93 -6.08 -6.14
N PHE A 178 6.61 -5.88 -5.02
CA PHE A 178 6.31 -6.56 -3.76
C PHE A 178 4.85 -6.33 -3.30
N ASN A 179 4.35 -5.09 -3.41
CA ASN A 179 2.95 -4.79 -3.11
C ASN A 179 1.98 -5.40 -4.12
N TYR A 180 2.35 -5.43 -5.40
CA TYR A 180 1.60 -6.14 -6.44
C TYR A 180 1.48 -7.64 -6.11
N CYS A 181 2.56 -8.30 -5.71
CA CYS A 181 2.51 -9.71 -5.28
C CYS A 181 1.50 -9.92 -4.15
N LYS A 182 1.54 -9.09 -3.11
CA LYS A 182 0.57 -9.16 -2.00
C LYS A 182 -0.87 -8.96 -2.47
N MET A 183 -1.09 -8.04 -3.40
CA MET A 183 -2.42 -7.78 -3.96
C MET A 183 -2.94 -8.99 -4.75
N VAL A 184 -2.11 -9.60 -5.60
CA VAL A 184 -2.47 -10.80 -6.35
C VAL A 184 -2.84 -11.93 -5.40
N ILE A 185 -2.05 -12.17 -4.34
CA ILE A 185 -2.36 -13.22 -3.37
C ILE A 185 -3.61 -12.89 -2.54
N ALA A 186 -3.85 -11.63 -2.21
CA ALA A 186 -5.06 -11.22 -1.49
C ALA A 186 -6.33 -11.45 -2.33
N ASN A 187 -6.22 -11.31 -3.66
CA ASN A 187 -7.29 -11.48 -4.63
C ASN A 187 -7.45 -12.91 -5.13
N SER A 188 -6.41 -13.75 -5.01
CA SER A 188 -6.47 -15.16 -5.47
C SER A 188 -7.41 -16.02 -4.64
N SER A 189 -7.82 -15.52 -3.48
CA SER A 189 -8.62 -16.25 -2.53
C SER A 189 -10.02 -15.66 -2.42
N LYS A 190 -11.01 -16.41 -2.92
CA LYS A 190 -12.44 -16.09 -2.75
C LYS A 190 -12.99 -16.58 -1.41
N GLU A 191 -12.33 -17.53 -0.77
CA GLU A 191 -12.79 -18.12 0.47
C GLU A 191 -12.34 -17.31 1.69
N CYS A 192 -13.27 -17.12 2.62
CA CYS A 192 -12.95 -16.47 3.88
C CYS A 192 -12.15 -17.44 4.77
N GLY A 193 -10.84 -17.20 4.93
CA GLY A 193 -9.95 -18.01 5.78
C GLY A 193 -8.95 -18.88 5.05
N ASP A 194 -8.51 -18.46 3.87
CA ASP A 194 -7.39 -19.07 3.19
C ASP A 194 -6.08 -18.88 3.98
N SER A 195 -5.50 -20.01 4.36
CA SER A 195 -4.27 -20.12 5.12
C SER A 195 -3.09 -19.34 4.50
N LEU A 196 -2.99 -19.28 3.17
CA LEU A 196 -1.90 -18.57 2.49
C LEU A 196 -2.02 -17.05 2.68
N LYS A 197 -3.24 -16.53 2.52
CA LYS A 197 -3.57 -15.13 2.76
C LYS A 197 -3.38 -14.77 4.23
N GLU A 198 -3.80 -15.65 5.15
CA GLU A 198 -3.59 -15.47 6.58
C GLU A 198 -2.11 -15.38 6.96
N GLU A 199 -1.25 -16.21 6.37
CA GLU A 199 0.19 -16.21 6.65
C GLU A 199 0.87 -14.90 6.18
N ILE A 200 0.46 -14.35 5.03
CA ILE A 200 0.98 -13.06 4.55
C ILE A 200 0.52 -11.93 5.46
N PHE A 201 -0.77 -11.89 5.79
CA PHE A 201 -1.29 -10.91 6.75
C PHE A 201 -0.63 -11.08 8.12
N PHE A 202 -0.29 -12.31 8.51
CA PHE A 202 0.46 -12.59 9.72
C PHE A 202 1.85 -11.94 9.66
N ALA A 203 2.61 -12.18 8.59
CA ALA A 203 3.96 -11.66 8.44
C ALA A 203 3.96 -10.13 8.44
N GLU A 204 3.07 -9.51 7.65
CA GLU A 204 2.94 -8.05 7.58
C GLU A 204 2.50 -7.45 8.93
N ALA A 205 1.53 -8.08 9.61
CA ALA A 205 1.07 -7.62 10.92
C ALA A 205 2.19 -7.66 11.96
N MET A 206 3.05 -8.70 11.95
CA MET A 206 4.21 -8.77 12.85
C MET A 206 5.21 -7.64 12.58
N THR A 207 5.55 -7.40 11.31
CA THR A 207 6.46 -6.32 10.95
C THR A 207 5.90 -4.97 11.40
N ARG A 208 4.63 -4.69 11.12
CA ARG A 208 3.97 -3.44 11.53
C ARG A 208 3.85 -3.31 13.05
N PHE A 209 3.58 -4.41 13.76
CA PHE A 209 3.51 -4.43 15.23
C PHE A 209 4.84 -4.04 15.86
N PHE A 210 5.95 -4.66 15.44
CA PHE A 210 7.27 -4.35 15.98
C PHE A 210 7.74 -2.95 15.58
N SER A 211 7.44 -2.48 14.37
CA SER A 211 7.79 -1.13 13.95
C SER A 211 7.01 -0.06 14.71
N GLY A 212 5.71 -0.28 14.93
CA GLY A 212 4.87 0.59 15.77
C GLY A 212 5.33 0.60 17.23
N THR A 213 5.59 -0.58 17.81
CA THR A 213 6.09 -0.72 19.19
C THR A 213 7.43 -0.02 19.37
N TYR A 214 8.33 -0.15 18.39
CA TYR A 214 9.61 0.55 18.40
C TYR A 214 9.44 2.07 18.44
N MET A 215 8.55 2.62 17.61
CA MET A 215 8.31 4.06 17.58
C MET A 215 7.65 4.55 18.88
N ALA A 216 6.66 3.81 19.40
CA ALA A 216 6.04 4.09 20.68
C ALA A 216 7.09 4.18 21.79
N ILE A 217 7.94 3.14 21.92
CA ILE A 217 9.03 3.10 22.90
C ILE A 217 10.00 4.27 22.69
N ASN A 218 10.35 4.60 21.44
CA ASN A 218 11.26 5.69 21.15
C ASN A 218 10.72 7.04 21.64
N ILE A 219 9.45 7.33 21.36
CA ILE A 219 8.79 8.56 21.83
C ILE A 219 8.66 8.54 23.35
N SER A 220 8.19 7.44 23.93
CA SER A 220 8.07 7.29 25.38
C SER A 220 9.40 7.48 26.11
N LEU A 221 10.51 7.00 25.54
CA LEU A 221 11.85 7.25 26.08
C LEU A 221 12.19 8.74 26.13
N TYR A 222 11.88 9.50 25.07
CA TYR A 222 12.12 10.95 25.05
C TYR A 222 11.27 11.67 26.11
N ILE A 223 9.97 11.37 26.18
CA ILE A 223 9.05 12.00 27.15
C ILE A 223 9.50 11.67 28.59
N THR A 224 9.84 10.41 28.87
CA THR A 224 10.29 9.97 30.21
C THR A 224 11.64 10.59 30.58
N ALA A 225 12.56 10.74 29.62
CA ALA A 225 13.84 11.39 29.86
C ALA A 225 13.68 12.88 30.19
N VAL A 226 12.79 13.59 29.50
CA VAL A 226 12.46 14.98 29.82
C VAL A 226 11.88 15.10 31.23
N LEU A 227 10.94 14.22 31.60
CA LEU A 227 10.39 14.19 32.96
C LEU A 227 11.48 13.92 34.01
N ALA A 228 12.40 12.98 33.75
CA ALA A 228 13.51 12.68 34.66
C ALA A 228 14.42 13.90 34.88
N ILE A 229 14.70 14.69 33.84
CA ILE A 229 15.46 15.94 33.95
C ILE A 229 14.71 16.95 34.83
N VAL A 230 13.41 17.15 34.57
CA VAL A 230 12.57 18.06 35.37
C VAL A 230 12.54 17.63 36.84
N LEU A 231 12.30 16.35 37.12
CA LEU A 231 12.31 15.82 38.49
C LEU A 231 13.67 16.04 39.17
N SER A 232 14.77 15.85 38.45
CA SER A 232 16.12 16.07 38.96
C SER A 232 16.34 17.54 39.36
N LEU A 233 15.87 18.49 38.53
CA LEU A 233 15.93 19.92 38.85
C LEU A 233 15.07 20.29 40.07
N PHE A 234 13.88 19.72 40.22
CA PHE A 234 13.06 19.94 41.42
C PHE A 234 13.72 19.36 42.68
N ILE A 235 14.39 18.21 42.58
CA ILE A 235 15.13 17.63 43.70
C ILE A 235 16.30 18.54 44.13
N THR A 236 17.07 19.07 43.18
CA THR A 236 18.19 19.97 43.49
C THR A 236 17.72 21.29 44.09
N LEU A 237 16.64 21.89 43.58
CA LEU A 237 16.03 23.10 44.15
C LEU A 237 15.48 22.84 45.56
N SER A 238 14.84 21.70 45.79
CA SER A 238 14.33 21.32 47.10
C SER A 238 15.42 21.09 48.14
N PHE A 239 16.67 20.90 47.72
CA PHE A 239 17.82 20.76 48.63
C PHE A 239 18.15 22.08 49.34
N PHE A 240 17.72 23.22 48.78
CA PHE A 240 17.88 24.56 49.37
C PHE A 240 16.63 25.03 50.17
N GLY A 241 15.58 24.20 50.30
CA GLY A 241 14.32 24.54 50.98
C GLY A 241 13.80 23.46 51.93
N THR A 242 12.75 23.77 52.70
CA THR A 242 12.30 23.02 53.89
C THR A 242 11.20 21.95 53.67
N VAL A 243 10.82 21.61 52.43
CA VAL A 243 9.69 20.66 52.21
C VAL A 243 10.18 19.22 51.98
N GLN A 244 10.37 18.48 53.08
CA GLN A 244 10.93 17.13 53.09
C GLN A 244 10.04 16.06 52.41
N THR A 245 8.72 16.24 52.41
CA THR A 245 7.76 15.27 51.85
C THR A 245 7.81 15.20 50.31
N ILE A 246 7.93 16.35 49.64
CA ILE A 246 8.03 16.45 48.17
C ILE A 246 9.31 15.78 47.67
N LYS A 247 10.40 15.90 48.45
CA LYS A 247 11.70 15.31 48.11
C LYS A 247 11.64 13.78 48.00
N LYS A 248 10.99 13.10 48.94
CA LYS A 248 10.89 11.62 48.95
C LYS A 248 10.13 11.10 47.73
N TYR A 249 8.99 11.73 47.40
CA TYR A 249 8.19 11.35 46.24
C TYR A 249 8.95 11.54 44.92
N ASN A 250 9.62 12.67 44.75
CA ASN A 250 10.40 12.95 43.54
C ASN A 250 11.54 11.97 43.33
N ILE A 251 12.21 11.50 44.41
CA ILE A 251 13.25 10.46 44.31
C ILE A 251 12.67 9.14 43.79
N TYR A 252 11.51 8.71 44.30
CA TYR A 252 10.87 7.48 43.80
C TYR A 252 10.45 7.59 42.34
N ASN A 253 9.86 8.73 41.94
CA ASN A 253 9.51 8.96 40.54
C ASN A 253 10.73 9.02 39.62
N LEU A 254 11.82 9.63 40.06
CA LEU A 254 13.07 9.64 39.29
C LEU A 254 13.62 8.22 39.12
N ALA A 255 13.64 7.42 40.20
CA ALA A 255 14.06 6.02 40.13
C ALA A 255 13.18 5.20 39.18
N PHE A 256 11.86 5.42 39.20
CA PHE A 256 10.92 4.78 38.28
C PHE A 256 11.11 5.23 36.82
N CYS A 257 11.37 6.53 36.57
CA CYS A 257 11.71 7.02 35.24
C CYS A 257 12.98 6.34 34.71
N ILE A 258 14.03 6.23 35.54
CA ILE A 258 15.28 5.56 35.17
C ILE A 258 15.04 4.08 34.86
N SER A 259 14.24 3.38 35.65
CA SER A 259 13.94 1.96 35.41
C SER A 259 13.17 1.75 34.09
N ILE A 260 12.19 2.62 33.79
CA ILE A 260 11.49 2.63 32.49
C ILE A 260 12.49 2.86 31.36
N ILE A 261 13.38 3.86 31.48
CA ILE A 261 14.36 4.20 30.44
C ILE A 261 15.26 3.00 30.14
N ILE A 262 15.74 2.30 31.17
CA ILE A 262 16.58 1.11 31.02
C ILE A 262 15.79 -0.02 30.35
N LEU A 263 14.59 -0.33 30.85
CA LEU A 263 13.75 -1.41 30.32
C LEU A 263 13.41 -1.17 28.83
N PHE A 264 12.95 0.03 28.50
CA PHE A 264 12.61 0.43 27.14
C PHE A 264 13.84 0.45 26.23
N GLY A 265 15.01 0.85 26.75
CA GLY A 265 16.29 0.75 26.05
C GLY A 265 16.63 -0.69 25.65
N ILE A 266 16.43 -1.65 26.56
CA ILE A 266 16.67 -3.08 26.30
C ILE A 266 15.69 -3.61 25.25
N ILE A 267 14.38 -3.36 25.40
CA ILE A 267 13.36 -3.82 24.45
C ILE A 267 13.64 -3.25 23.06
N LYS A 268 13.94 -1.95 22.98
CA LYS A 268 14.32 -1.27 21.73
C LYS A 268 15.51 -1.92 21.04
N LEU A 269 16.55 -2.28 21.80
CA LEU A 269 17.73 -2.97 21.29
C LEU A 269 17.37 -4.37 20.77
N CYS A 270 16.55 -5.12 21.49
CA CYS A 270 16.07 -6.45 21.10
C CYS A 270 15.27 -6.40 19.79
N ILE A 271 14.38 -5.41 19.63
CA ILE A 271 13.64 -5.19 18.38
C ILE A 271 14.62 -4.91 17.23
N VAL A 272 15.53 -3.94 17.41
CA VAL A 272 16.51 -3.57 16.37
C VAL A 272 17.39 -4.76 15.95
N LYS A 273 17.75 -5.65 16.88
CA LYS A 273 18.55 -6.85 16.58
C LYS A 273 17.82 -7.86 15.69
N LYS A 274 16.50 -8.01 15.84
CA LYS A 274 15.70 -9.06 15.18
C LYS A 274 14.87 -8.57 13.99
N PHE A 275 14.62 -7.27 13.90
CA PHE A 275 13.65 -6.72 12.94
C PHE A 275 14.00 -7.04 11.49
N ARG A 276 15.29 -6.96 11.11
CA ARG A 276 15.74 -7.31 9.76
C ARG A 276 15.38 -8.74 9.37
N THR A 277 15.56 -9.70 10.28
CA THR A 277 15.19 -11.10 10.04
C THR A 277 13.69 -11.27 9.87
N LEU A 278 12.88 -10.55 10.65
CA LEU A 278 11.42 -10.56 10.49
C LEU A 278 11.01 -10.00 9.13
N ARG A 279 11.65 -8.92 8.69
CA ARG A 279 11.36 -8.29 7.40
C ARG A 279 11.79 -9.16 6.21
N LEU A 280 12.90 -9.88 6.31
CA LEU A 280 13.27 -10.89 5.32
C LEU A 280 12.19 -11.97 5.22
N LYS A 281 11.78 -12.55 6.35
CA LYS A 281 10.75 -13.60 6.37
C LYS A 281 9.45 -13.16 5.71
N GLU A 282 9.04 -11.91 5.92
CA GLU A 282 7.88 -11.35 5.24
C GLU A 282 8.07 -11.33 3.71
N VAL A 283 9.25 -10.96 3.22
CA VAL A 283 9.56 -10.99 1.78
C VAL A 283 9.56 -12.41 1.25
N ASP A 284 10.22 -13.34 1.95
CA ASP A 284 10.26 -14.76 1.63
C ASP A 284 8.83 -15.32 1.48
N THR A 285 7.99 -15.11 2.50
CA THR A 285 6.60 -15.60 2.52
C THR A 285 5.79 -15.04 1.35
N VAL A 286 5.94 -13.76 1.01
CA VAL A 286 5.18 -13.14 -0.07
C VAL A 286 5.61 -13.68 -1.44
N TYR A 287 6.91 -13.81 -1.69
CA TYR A 287 7.37 -14.34 -2.98
C TYR A 287 7.07 -15.84 -3.12
N ASP A 288 7.21 -16.63 -2.07
CA ASP A 288 6.84 -18.05 -2.14
C ASP A 288 5.34 -18.21 -2.42
N ALA A 289 4.50 -17.44 -1.71
CA ALA A 289 3.06 -17.43 -1.92
C ALA A 289 2.67 -16.93 -3.32
N PHE A 290 3.35 -15.92 -3.85
CA PHE A 290 3.09 -15.38 -5.18
C PHE A 290 3.31 -16.43 -6.27
N TYR A 291 4.39 -17.21 -6.16
CA TYR A 291 4.65 -18.34 -7.06
C TYR A 291 3.56 -19.42 -6.91
N LEU A 292 3.21 -19.79 -5.68
CA LEU A 292 2.21 -20.84 -5.42
C LEU A 292 0.84 -20.48 -5.99
N VAL A 293 0.43 -19.21 -5.91
CA VAL A 293 -0.83 -18.72 -6.50
C VAL A 293 -0.83 -18.88 -8.02
N HIS A 294 0.23 -18.48 -8.70
CA HIS A 294 0.32 -18.61 -10.17
C HIS A 294 0.39 -20.07 -10.59
N ARG A 295 1.21 -20.86 -9.89
CA ARG A 295 1.28 -22.30 -10.11
C ARG A 295 -0.09 -22.95 -9.96
N HIS A 296 -0.83 -22.62 -8.90
CA HIS A 296 -2.17 -23.17 -8.68
C HIS A 296 -3.13 -22.79 -9.81
N ALA A 297 -3.09 -21.55 -10.30
CA ALA A 297 -3.87 -21.10 -11.44
C ALA A 297 -3.53 -21.89 -12.72
N ASP A 298 -2.26 -22.25 -12.95
CA ASP A 298 -1.85 -23.03 -14.13
C ASP A 298 -2.31 -24.51 -14.08
N TYR A 299 -2.44 -25.10 -12.88
CA TYR A 299 -2.78 -26.53 -12.71
C TYR A 299 -4.24 -26.82 -12.34
N CYS A 300 -5.01 -25.82 -11.93
CA CYS A 300 -6.42 -25.98 -11.58
C CYS A 300 -7.31 -25.24 -12.58
N PRO A 301 -7.87 -25.93 -13.60
CA PRO A 301 -8.73 -25.32 -14.61
C PRO A 301 -9.93 -24.57 -14.03
N LYS A 302 -10.51 -25.06 -12.93
CA LYS A 302 -11.63 -24.38 -12.23
C LYS A 302 -11.20 -23.07 -11.54
N CYS A 303 -9.97 -23.00 -11.05
CA CYS A 303 -9.41 -21.78 -10.48
C CYS A 303 -8.83 -20.87 -11.57
N SER A 304 -8.40 -21.43 -12.70
CA SER A 304 -7.98 -20.65 -13.88
C SER A 304 -9.17 -20.00 -14.57
N GLU A 305 -10.32 -20.69 -14.68
CA GLU A 305 -11.63 -20.15 -15.09
C GLU A 305 -12.13 -19.01 -14.19
N ASP A 306 -11.61 -18.92 -12.97
CA ASP A 306 -11.92 -17.86 -12.01
C ASP A 306 -10.95 -16.65 -12.08
N PHE A 307 -9.81 -16.80 -12.76
CA PHE A 307 -8.84 -15.73 -13.06
C PHE A 307 -8.92 -15.23 -14.50
N SER A 308 -9.23 -16.11 -15.43
CA SER A 308 -9.72 -15.77 -16.76
C SER A 308 -11.22 -15.87 -16.71
N SER A 309 -11.94 -14.75 -16.60
CA SER A 309 -13.34 -14.83 -16.95
C SER A 309 -13.41 -15.41 -18.37
N ASN A 310 -14.10 -16.55 -18.54
CA ASN A 310 -14.43 -17.09 -19.87
C ASN A 310 -15.27 -16.10 -20.70
N ASP A 311 -15.58 -14.94 -20.14
CA ASP A 311 -16.04 -13.77 -20.86
C ASP A 311 -15.02 -13.40 -21.95
N SER A 312 -15.41 -13.67 -23.19
CA SER A 312 -14.68 -13.25 -24.38
C SER A 312 -14.36 -11.76 -24.36
N GLU A 313 -15.20 -10.92 -23.74
CA GLU A 313 -14.95 -9.48 -23.66
C GLU A 313 -13.70 -9.16 -22.84
N PHE A 314 -13.53 -9.82 -21.71
CA PHE A 314 -12.38 -9.65 -20.83
C PHE A 314 -11.08 -10.06 -21.51
N ILE A 315 -11.08 -11.21 -22.20
CA ILE A 315 -9.90 -11.72 -22.90
C ILE A 315 -9.47 -10.74 -24.00
N GLU A 316 -10.43 -10.21 -24.77
CA GLU A 316 -10.13 -9.24 -25.82
C GLU A 316 -9.67 -7.89 -25.27
N ARG A 317 -10.22 -7.42 -24.14
CA ARG A 317 -9.70 -6.22 -23.45
C ARG A 317 -8.25 -6.42 -22.96
N ALA A 318 -7.93 -7.60 -22.45
CA ALA A 318 -6.56 -7.94 -22.04
C ALA A 318 -5.57 -8.00 -23.21
N LYS A 319 -5.98 -8.56 -24.34
CA LYS A 319 -5.18 -8.52 -25.57
C LYS A 319 -4.95 -7.10 -26.05
N LEU A 320 -5.98 -6.26 -26.05
CA LEU A 320 -5.91 -4.86 -26.46
C LEU A 320 -4.88 -4.08 -25.62
N LEU A 321 -4.93 -4.18 -24.28
CA LEU A 321 -3.98 -3.49 -23.41
C LEU A 321 -2.55 -4.02 -23.54
N LYS A 322 -2.39 -5.34 -23.70
CA LYS A 322 -1.07 -5.93 -23.95
C LYS A 322 -0.49 -5.47 -25.28
N GLU A 323 -1.31 -5.35 -26.32
CA GLU A 323 -0.89 -4.80 -27.61
C GLU A 323 -0.52 -3.32 -27.48
N ALA A 324 -1.31 -2.53 -26.75
CA ALA A 324 -1.03 -1.11 -26.49
C ALA A 324 0.28 -0.90 -25.74
N PHE A 325 0.54 -1.73 -24.73
CA PHE A 325 1.80 -1.75 -23.98
C PHE A 325 2.98 -2.08 -24.89
N ASN A 326 2.90 -3.16 -25.66
CA ASN A 326 3.97 -3.57 -26.58
C ASN A 326 4.24 -2.53 -27.68
N LYS A 327 3.21 -1.88 -28.23
CA LYS A 327 3.37 -0.80 -29.22
C LYS A 327 4.03 0.42 -28.59
N SER A 328 3.58 0.83 -27.39
CA SER A 328 4.17 1.96 -26.66
C SER A 328 5.65 1.74 -26.38
N GLN A 329 6.02 0.53 -25.92
CA GLN A 329 7.42 0.14 -25.68
C GLN A 329 8.29 0.11 -26.94
N LYS A 330 7.74 -0.14 -28.13
CA LYS A 330 8.54 -0.12 -29.37
C LYS A 330 8.84 1.30 -29.83
N GLU A 331 7.96 2.24 -29.52
CA GLU A 331 8.13 3.65 -29.89
C GLU A 331 9.06 4.41 -28.94
N SER A 332 9.24 3.91 -27.72
CA SER A 332 10.15 4.45 -26.71
C SER A 332 11.33 3.51 -26.52
N ASN A 333 12.58 3.98 -26.53
CA ASN A 333 13.74 3.15 -26.18
C ASN A 333 13.79 2.80 -24.65
N GLY A 334 12.72 2.21 -24.10
CA GLY A 334 12.56 1.91 -22.66
C GLY A 334 11.16 1.43 -22.25
N TYR A 335 10.99 1.17 -20.94
CA TYR A 335 9.70 0.87 -20.29
C TYR A 335 8.90 2.16 -20.08
N ASP A 336 8.24 2.63 -21.13
CA ASP A 336 7.27 3.71 -20.98
C ASP A 336 5.86 3.15 -20.67
N PRO A 337 5.05 3.90 -19.91
CA PRO A 337 3.64 3.57 -19.73
C PRO A 337 2.90 3.53 -21.07
N ILE A 338 1.71 2.91 -21.09
CA ILE A 338 0.85 2.91 -22.29
C ILE A 338 0.58 4.37 -22.70
N LYS A 339 1.01 4.76 -23.89
CA LYS A 339 0.69 6.08 -24.43
C LYS A 339 -0.80 6.14 -24.77
N LEU A 340 -1.45 7.24 -24.39
CA LEU A 340 -2.88 7.41 -24.60
C LEU A 340 -3.26 7.28 -26.09
N ASP A 341 -2.54 7.95 -26.98
CA ASP A 341 -2.80 7.89 -28.43
C ASP A 341 -2.70 6.47 -28.99
N THR A 342 -1.72 5.70 -28.55
CA THR A 342 -1.56 4.29 -28.94
C THR A 342 -2.77 3.46 -28.51
N LEU A 343 -3.26 3.66 -27.28
CA LEU A 343 -4.45 2.98 -26.79
C LEU A 343 -5.72 3.41 -27.54
N LEU A 344 -5.93 4.72 -27.75
CA LEU A 344 -7.10 5.23 -28.45
C LEU A 344 -7.17 4.73 -29.90
N ASN A 345 -6.04 4.70 -30.61
CA ASN A 345 -5.98 4.18 -31.98
C ASN A 345 -6.30 2.68 -32.03
N LEU A 346 -5.79 1.92 -31.06
CA LEU A 346 -6.09 0.49 -30.94
C LEU A 346 -7.55 0.23 -30.58
N MET A 347 -8.14 1.00 -29.67
CA MET A 347 -9.57 0.89 -29.35
C MET A 347 -10.44 1.07 -30.60
N LYS A 348 -10.14 2.09 -31.42
CA LYS A 348 -10.83 2.33 -32.70
C LYS A 348 -10.64 1.18 -33.69
N GLU A 349 -9.40 0.73 -33.89
CA GLU A 349 -9.09 -0.38 -34.79
C GLU A 349 -9.81 -1.67 -34.41
N LYS A 350 -9.74 -2.06 -33.12
CA LYS A 350 -10.29 -3.35 -32.65
C LYS A 350 -11.80 -3.30 -32.42
N SER A 351 -12.38 -2.14 -32.15
CA SER A 351 -13.82 -2.01 -31.95
C SER A 351 -14.64 -2.29 -33.21
N GLY A 352 -14.05 -2.15 -34.41
CA GLY A 352 -14.67 -2.61 -35.66
C GLY A 352 -14.91 -4.14 -35.71
N ILE A 353 -14.17 -4.93 -34.92
CA ILE A 353 -14.36 -6.38 -34.77
C ILE A 353 -15.19 -6.66 -33.51
N HIS A 354 -14.84 -5.99 -32.41
CA HIS A 354 -15.42 -6.20 -31.08
C HIS A 354 -15.91 -4.87 -30.51
N ASN A 355 -17.16 -4.49 -30.81
CA ASN A 355 -17.72 -3.18 -30.46
C ASN A 355 -17.50 -2.81 -28.97
N PHE A 356 -17.59 -3.76 -28.03
CA PHE A 356 -17.34 -3.50 -26.61
C PHE A 356 -15.93 -2.96 -26.27
N LEU A 357 -14.96 -3.04 -27.19
CA LEU A 357 -13.62 -2.43 -27.04
C LEU A 357 -13.60 -0.92 -27.33
N SER A 358 -14.70 -0.34 -27.82
CA SER A 358 -14.85 1.11 -27.99
C SER A 358 -14.93 1.85 -26.65
N SER A 359 -15.14 1.13 -25.53
CA SER A 359 -15.09 1.67 -24.18
C SER A 359 -14.38 0.70 -23.23
N ILE A 360 -13.47 1.22 -22.39
CA ILE A 360 -12.73 0.43 -21.40
C ILE A 360 -12.84 1.10 -20.03
N TYR A 361 -13.11 0.31 -19.00
CA TYR A 361 -13.13 0.77 -17.61
C TYR A 361 -11.81 0.43 -16.91
N PHE A 362 -11.20 1.43 -16.25
CA PHE A 362 -10.00 1.33 -15.41
C PHE A 362 -10.34 1.14 -13.92
N ALA A 363 -11.57 1.48 -13.55
CA ALA A 363 -12.15 1.21 -12.26
C ALA A 363 -13.67 1.08 -12.43
N GLY A 364 -14.33 0.23 -11.64
CA GLY A 364 -15.78 0.05 -11.75
C GLY A 364 -16.32 -1.11 -10.92
N TYR A 365 -17.64 -1.25 -10.92
CA TYR A 365 -18.34 -2.32 -10.20
C TYR A 365 -18.11 -3.69 -10.84
N GLU A 366 -18.12 -3.72 -12.17
CA GLU A 366 -17.83 -4.92 -12.96
C GLU A 366 -16.33 -5.03 -13.20
N GLY A 367 -15.81 -6.25 -13.03
CA GLY A 367 -14.41 -6.57 -13.26
C GLY A 367 -14.11 -6.63 -14.76
N ASP A 368 -14.07 -5.48 -15.42
CA ASP A 368 -13.91 -5.41 -16.87
C ASP A 368 -12.53 -5.85 -17.38
N HIS A 369 -11.54 -5.97 -16.48
CA HIS A 369 -10.14 -6.27 -16.83
C HIS A 369 -9.30 -6.71 -15.60
N PRO A 370 -8.26 -7.57 -15.74
CA PRO A 370 -7.45 -8.07 -14.61
C PRO A 370 -6.52 -7.04 -13.94
N TYR A 371 -6.22 -5.91 -14.60
CA TYR A 371 -5.26 -4.91 -14.11
C TYR A 371 -5.90 -3.72 -13.37
N PHE A 372 -7.22 -3.73 -13.18
CA PHE A 372 -7.99 -2.54 -12.82
C PHE A 372 -8.76 -2.68 -11.50
N LEU A 373 -9.20 -1.54 -10.96
CA LEU A 373 -9.74 -1.46 -9.60
C LEU A 373 -11.24 -1.77 -9.56
N GLN A 374 -11.60 -2.97 -9.08
CA GLN A 374 -13.00 -3.28 -8.80
C GLN A 374 -13.48 -2.53 -7.54
N ASN A 375 -14.56 -1.76 -7.67
CA ASN A 375 -15.19 -1.04 -6.57
C ASN A 375 -16.64 -0.62 -6.89
N GLU A 376 -17.46 -0.45 -5.85
CA GLU A 376 -18.90 -0.14 -6.01
C GLU A 376 -19.20 1.36 -6.11
N LYS A 377 -18.22 2.24 -5.84
CA LYS A 377 -18.44 3.66 -5.59
C LYS A 377 -18.13 4.56 -6.78
N ILE A 378 -17.17 4.19 -7.61
CA ILE A 378 -16.68 4.99 -8.73
C ILE A 378 -16.36 4.07 -9.91
N ALA A 379 -16.88 4.42 -11.08
CA ALA A 379 -16.40 3.88 -12.34
C ALA A 379 -15.57 4.95 -13.07
N VAL A 380 -14.45 4.56 -13.66
CA VAL A 380 -13.59 5.42 -14.49
C VAL A 380 -13.33 4.66 -15.79
N GLY A 381 -13.60 5.27 -16.92
CA GLY A 381 -13.38 4.64 -18.22
C GLY A 381 -13.08 5.64 -19.34
N ILE A 382 -12.60 5.12 -20.46
CA ILE A 382 -12.38 5.88 -21.69
C ILE A 382 -13.27 5.29 -22.77
N ALA A 383 -13.89 6.14 -23.59
CA ALA A 383 -14.63 5.74 -24.77
C ALA A 383 -14.11 6.46 -26.03
N VAL A 384 -14.21 5.80 -27.19
CA VAL A 384 -13.86 6.32 -28.51
C VAL A 384 -15.08 6.40 -29.42
N LEU A 385 -15.16 7.46 -30.21
CA LEU A 385 -16.20 7.72 -31.19
C LEU A 385 -15.58 7.82 -32.60
N PRO A 386 -16.31 7.35 -33.64
CA PRO A 386 -17.72 6.94 -33.66
C PRO A 386 -18.02 5.50 -33.20
N GLU A 387 -17.02 4.74 -32.77
CA GLU A 387 -17.16 3.30 -32.57
C GLU A 387 -18.05 2.94 -31.36
N ASP A 388 -18.19 3.82 -30.35
CA ASP A 388 -19.14 3.65 -29.25
C ASP A 388 -20.52 4.30 -29.51
N LEU A 389 -20.86 4.64 -30.76
CA LEU A 389 -22.13 5.33 -31.08
C LEU A 389 -23.36 4.56 -30.60
N ASP A 390 -23.37 3.22 -30.70
CA ASP A 390 -24.51 2.40 -30.28
C ASP A 390 -24.89 2.57 -28.80
N LYS A 391 -23.92 2.94 -27.94
CA LYS A 391 -24.14 3.17 -26.49
C LYS A 391 -24.21 4.64 -26.12
N SER A 392 -23.44 5.48 -26.79
CA SER A 392 -23.31 6.91 -26.52
C SER A 392 -24.45 7.74 -27.14
N TYR A 393 -24.96 7.33 -28.30
CA TYR A 393 -26.05 8.00 -29.01
C TYR A 393 -27.44 7.74 -28.39
N LEU A 394 -27.54 6.74 -27.52
CA LEU A 394 -28.78 6.47 -26.79
C LEU A 394 -29.04 7.54 -25.73
N SER A 395 -30.20 8.16 -25.83
CA SER A 395 -30.68 9.17 -24.89
C SER A 395 -31.03 8.51 -23.56
N LYS A 396 -30.31 8.90 -22.50
CA LYS A 396 -30.43 8.27 -21.19
C LYS A 396 -30.21 9.24 -20.04
N TYR A 397 -30.63 8.85 -18.85
CA TYR A 397 -30.27 9.50 -17.60
C TYR A 397 -29.88 8.45 -16.55
N HIS A 398 -29.16 8.89 -15.52
CA HIS A 398 -28.74 8.05 -14.40
C HIS A 398 -29.42 8.51 -13.12
N GLU A 399 -30.22 7.65 -12.48
CA GLU A 399 -31.01 8.00 -11.29
C GLU A 399 -30.13 8.32 -10.07
N HIS A 400 -29.01 7.59 -9.94
CA HIS A 400 -28.15 7.61 -8.75
C HIS A 400 -26.71 8.07 -9.04
N GLN A 401 -26.38 8.30 -10.31
CA GLN A 401 -25.01 8.55 -10.77
C GLN A 401 -24.88 10.00 -11.27
N GLN A 402 -23.81 10.68 -10.85
CA GLN A 402 -23.28 11.84 -11.55
C GLN A 402 -22.19 11.37 -12.49
N GLU A 403 -22.12 11.97 -13.67
CA GLU A 403 -21.06 11.67 -14.64
C GLU A 403 -20.19 12.89 -14.88
N ILE A 404 -18.88 12.70 -14.89
CA ILE A 404 -17.92 13.73 -15.30
C ILE A 404 -17.33 13.27 -16.62
N ILE A 405 -17.44 14.11 -17.64
CA ILE A 405 -16.92 13.87 -18.98
C ILE A 405 -15.73 14.80 -19.21
N ILE A 406 -14.62 14.26 -19.70
CA ILE A 406 -13.41 15.01 -20.04
C ILE A 406 -13.03 14.68 -21.47
N GLY A 407 -12.94 15.70 -22.34
CA GLY A 407 -12.48 15.51 -23.72
C GLY A 407 -10.99 15.14 -23.75
N LEU A 408 -10.66 14.04 -24.43
CA LEU A 408 -9.27 13.55 -24.55
C LEU A 408 -8.67 13.78 -25.93
N ASN A 409 -9.50 13.69 -26.98
CA ASN A 409 -9.08 13.91 -28.37
C ASN A 409 -10.32 14.27 -29.19
N GLY A 410 -10.17 15.20 -30.13
CA GLY A 410 -11.26 15.65 -30.99
C GLY A 410 -12.32 16.45 -30.24
N THR A 411 -13.55 16.42 -30.73
CA THR A 411 -14.67 17.15 -30.11
C THR A 411 -15.89 16.26 -30.04
N ILE A 412 -16.42 16.07 -28.83
CA ILE A 412 -17.71 15.43 -28.60
C ILE A 412 -18.80 16.48 -28.46
N VAL A 413 -20.01 16.12 -28.87
CA VAL A 413 -21.23 16.90 -28.70
C VAL A 413 -22.07 16.21 -27.65
N LEU A 414 -22.29 16.90 -26.54
CA LEU A 414 -23.17 16.49 -25.46
C LEU A 414 -24.50 17.23 -25.60
N ASP A 415 -25.55 16.50 -25.95
CA ASP A 415 -26.92 17.00 -25.95
C ASP A 415 -27.50 16.78 -24.56
N ILE A 416 -28.07 17.82 -23.95
CA ILE A 416 -28.63 17.79 -22.61
C ILE A 416 -30.03 18.35 -22.63
N LYS A 417 -30.97 17.63 -22.02
CA LYS A 417 -32.33 18.13 -21.85
C LYS A 417 -32.38 19.13 -20.70
N ASP A 418 -32.78 20.36 -21.01
CA ASP A 418 -33.02 21.43 -20.04
C ASP A 418 -34.47 21.92 -20.18
N GLY A 419 -35.35 21.33 -19.37
CA GLY A 419 -36.81 21.46 -19.51
C GLY A 419 -37.30 20.89 -20.85
N GLU A 420 -37.88 21.74 -21.68
CA GLU A 420 -38.33 21.40 -23.04
C GLU A 420 -37.26 21.66 -24.11
N SER A 421 -36.14 22.30 -23.75
CA SER A 421 -35.08 22.66 -24.69
C SER A 421 -33.93 21.64 -24.68
N ILE A 422 -33.18 21.59 -25.78
CA ILE A 422 -31.96 20.80 -25.90
C ILE A 422 -30.77 21.75 -25.88
N LEU A 423 -29.97 21.68 -24.83
CA LEU A 423 -28.70 22.37 -24.74
C LEU A 423 -27.61 21.51 -25.38
N LYS A 424 -27.04 21.99 -26.50
CA LYS A 424 -25.90 21.34 -27.14
C LYS A 424 -24.59 21.94 -26.61
N LYS A 425 -23.70 21.09 -26.09
CA LYS A 425 -22.38 21.49 -25.61
C LYS A 425 -21.31 20.74 -26.37
N ASN A 426 -20.38 21.49 -26.97
CA ASN A 426 -19.17 20.92 -27.54
C ASN A 426 -18.12 20.83 -26.43
N ILE A 427 -17.54 19.64 -26.25
CA ILE A 427 -16.47 19.38 -25.28
C ILE A 427 -15.23 19.02 -26.10
N ALA A 428 -14.27 19.94 -26.17
CA ALA A 428 -13.00 19.73 -26.84
C ALA A 428 -11.96 19.09 -25.91
N GLU A 429 -10.75 18.86 -26.41
CA GLU A 429 -9.64 18.34 -25.62
C GLU A 429 -9.34 19.23 -24.39
N GLY A 430 -9.31 18.62 -23.22
CA GLY A 430 -9.09 19.30 -21.94
C GLY A 430 -10.34 19.92 -21.30
N ASP A 431 -11.45 20.04 -22.04
CA ASP A 431 -12.71 20.51 -21.49
C ASP A 431 -13.35 19.47 -20.57
N ILE A 432 -14.04 19.95 -19.53
CA ILE A 432 -14.72 19.12 -18.54
C ILE A 432 -16.19 19.53 -18.47
N PHE A 433 -17.07 18.53 -18.43
CA PHE A 433 -18.50 18.74 -18.20
C PHE A 433 -19.03 17.77 -17.14
N VAL A 434 -19.91 18.26 -16.26
CA VAL A 434 -20.58 17.43 -15.23
C VAL A 434 -22.03 17.26 -15.61
N ILE A 435 -22.45 16.01 -15.79
CA ILE A 435 -23.83 15.60 -16.01
C ILE A 435 -24.42 15.26 -14.64
N GLU A 436 -25.45 16.02 -14.27
CA GLU A 436 -26.10 15.86 -12.98
C GLU A 436 -27.01 14.62 -12.94
N LYS A 437 -27.32 14.17 -11.72
CA LYS A 437 -28.25 13.05 -11.53
C LYS A 437 -29.60 13.36 -12.19
N LYS A 438 -30.20 12.34 -12.82
CA LYS A 438 -31.46 12.42 -13.56
C LYS A 438 -31.46 13.35 -14.77
N GLN A 439 -30.30 13.88 -15.16
CA GLN A 439 -30.19 14.72 -16.34
C GLN A 439 -30.14 13.84 -17.60
N CYS A 440 -31.17 13.98 -18.45
CA CYS A 440 -31.23 13.30 -19.73
C CYS A 440 -30.19 13.86 -20.68
N HIS A 441 -29.33 12.99 -21.21
CA HIS A 441 -28.23 13.37 -22.08
C HIS A 441 -27.99 12.33 -23.18
N ARG A 442 -27.26 12.75 -24.21
CA ARG A 442 -26.73 11.92 -25.30
C ARG A 442 -25.36 12.45 -25.70
N ILE A 443 -24.42 11.55 -25.99
CA ILE A 443 -23.07 11.90 -26.44
C ILE A 443 -22.91 11.46 -27.89
N SER A 444 -22.38 12.33 -28.74
CA SER A 444 -22.04 12.02 -30.13
C SER A 444 -20.72 12.69 -30.51
N SER A 445 -20.14 12.33 -31.65
CA SER A 445 -19.00 13.06 -32.19
C SER A 445 -19.44 14.20 -33.10
N LEU A 446 -18.67 15.30 -33.10
CA LEU A 446 -18.95 16.43 -33.97
C LEU A 446 -18.79 16.00 -35.44
N GLN A 447 -19.88 16.03 -36.21
CA GLN A 447 -19.90 15.66 -37.63
C GLN A 447 -19.35 14.24 -37.91
N ASN A 448 -19.59 13.29 -37.01
CA ASN A 448 -19.09 11.92 -37.14
C ASN A 448 -17.56 11.81 -37.21
N LYS A 449 -16.84 12.80 -36.68
CA LYS A 449 -15.37 12.80 -36.63
C LYS A 449 -14.86 11.94 -35.47
N ASN A 450 -13.60 11.57 -35.55
CA ASN A 450 -12.90 10.87 -34.48
C ASN A 450 -12.89 11.72 -33.20
N ALA A 451 -13.34 11.13 -32.09
CA ALA A 451 -13.24 11.74 -30.78
C ALA A 451 -12.99 10.69 -29.70
N ALA A 452 -12.49 11.11 -28.54
CA ALA A 452 -12.33 10.27 -27.37
C ALA A 452 -12.57 11.08 -26.11
N PHE A 453 -13.11 10.44 -25.07
CA PHE A 453 -13.37 11.08 -23.79
C PHE A 453 -13.15 10.12 -22.62
N LEU A 454 -12.70 10.67 -21.50
CA LEU A 454 -12.71 10.02 -20.20
C LEU A 454 -14.07 10.28 -19.55
N PHE A 455 -14.65 9.27 -18.93
CA PHE A 455 -15.83 9.42 -18.11
C PHE A 455 -15.59 8.88 -16.69
N ILE A 456 -16.16 9.56 -15.70
CA ILE A 456 -16.16 9.13 -14.29
C ILE A 456 -17.61 9.09 -13.83
N LYS A 457 -18.05 7.97 -13.25
CA LYS A 457 -19.42 7.79 -12.74
C LYS A 457 -19.42 7.47 -11.26
N THR A 458 -20.29 8.11 -10.50
CA THR A 458 -20.48 7.78 -9.07
C THR A 458 -21.52 6.68 -8.88
N ASN A 459 -21.33 5.82 -7.88
CA ASN A 459 -22.25 4.74 -7.49
C ASN A 459 -22.64 3.79 -8.64
N PRO A 460 -21.68 3.24 -9.41
CA PRO A 460 -21.96 2.36 -10.54
C PRO A 460 -22.73 1.08 -10.18
N ALA A 461 -22.71 0.66 -8.91
CA ALA A 461 -23.36 -0.58 -8.45
C ALA A 461 -24.87 -0.45 -8.17
N ILE A 462 -25.42 0.77 -8.09
CA ILE A 462 -26.84 0.97 -7.75
C ILE A 462 -27.71 0.91 -9.00
N GLU A 463 -28.65 -0.03 -9.02
CA GLU A 463 -29.64 -0.17 -10.09
C GLU A 463 -30.86 0.77 -9.90
N PRO A 464 -31.48 1.27 -10.98
CA PRO A 464 -31.11 1.06 -12.38
C PRO A 464 -29.88 1.90 -12.78
N ARG A 465 -28.91 1.27 -13.45
CA ARG A 465 -27.70 1.97 -13.91
C ARG A 465 -27.98 3.06 -14.92
N SER A 466 -28.98 2.91 -15.77
CA SER A 466 -29.42 3.92 -16.72
C SER A 466 -30.89 3.72 -17.08
N ASN A 467 -31.61 4.81 -17.27
CA ASN A 467 -32.96 4.80 -17.78
C ASN A 467 -33.00 5.52 -19.13
N LYS A 468 -33.78 5.00 -20.08
CA LYS A 468 -34.01 5.68 -21.36
C LYS A 468 -34.81 6.96 -21.13
N CYS A 469 -34.51 8.00 -21.88
CA CYS A 469 -35.31 9.20 -21.95
C CYS A 469 -35.49 9.64 -23.40
N GLU A 470 -36.52 10.44 -23.65
CA GLU A 470 -36.79 10.97 -24.98
C GLU A 470 -36.37 12.45 -25.05
N PHE A 471 -35.55 12.75 -26.05
CA PHE A 471 -35.42 14.11 -26.54
C PHE A 471 -36.68 14.48 -27.34
N PRO A 472 -37.11 15.75 -27.30
CA PRO A 472 -38.09 16.26 -28.26
C PRO A 472 -37.65 15.89 -29.68
N LYS A 473 -38.60 15.45 -30.53
CA LYS A 473 -38.30 15.25 -31.95
C LYS A 473 -37.87 16.59 -32.54
N GLU A 474 -36.66 16.63 -33.10
CA GLU A 474 -36.11 17.81 -33.81
C GLU A 474 -36.98 18.22 -34.99
#